data_AF-A0A918BE01-F1
#
_entry.id   AF-A0A918BE01-F1
#
_cell.length_a   1.000
_cell.length_b   1.000
_cell.length_c   1.000
_cell.angle_alpha   90.00
_cell.angle_beta   90.00
_cell.angle_gamma   90.00
#
_symmetry.space_group_name_H-M   'P 1'
#
loop_
_entity.id
_entity.type
_entity.pdbx_description
1 polymer ?
#
loop_
_entity_poly.entity_id
_entity_poly.type
_entity_poly.pdbx_seq_one_letter_code
_entity_poly.pdbx_strand_id
1 'polypeptide(L)'
;MSAEFGGRSGRQSRLSQWLRGRRPKPAADEGGREALLLAAADAGLPLAPAAHPAPGYRCSCDRVGCPTPARHPVSFAWQTQSTTERAQIERWACHQPQANFITATGMVHDVLDVPLDAGREALTRLLDAGVEVGPVAESDDGRMLFFTLTRGTPEDEDEWWPCELDCHPETMDEHPGLRWHCRGSYVLVPPARLPGDDDRSVHWVRGPEHPLPDPLSLLEYLTDSCARHIGEQSDHPGTAWPLRR
;
A
#
# COMPACT_ATOMS: atom_id res chain seq x y z
N MET A 1 -15.38 50.21 67.04
CA MET A 1 -14.34 51.09 66.46
C MET A 1 -13.31 50.18 65.84
N SER A 2 -13.51 49.85 64.55
CA SER A 2 -12.64 50.30 63.45
C SER A 2 -11.42 49.37 63.35
N ALA A 3 -11.52 48.30 62.56
CA ALA A 3 -11.12 48.25 61.14
C ALA A 3 -9.62 48.50 60.96
N GLU A 4 -8.88 47.48 60.51
CA GLU A 4 -8.08 47.58 59.30
C GLU A 4 -7.59 46.22 58.81
N PHE A 5 -7.72 46.06 57.50
CA PHE A 5 -7.39 44.91 56.67
C PHE A 5 -5.94 45.01 56.17
N GLY A 6 -5.35 43.88 55.76
CA GLY A 6 -4.17 43.81 54.90
C GLY A 6 -3.20 42.74 55.41
N GLY A 7 -3.23 41.50 54.94
CA GLY A 7 -3.04 41.14 53.54
C GLY A 7 -1.58 40.72 53.34
N ARG A 8 -1.25 39.46 53.63
CA ARG A 8 -0.02 38.82 53.14
C ARG A 8 -0.30 37.34 52.85
N SER A 9 -0.35 37.06 51.56
CA SER A 9 -0.64 35.80 50.89
C SER A 9 0.28 34.67 51.34
N GLY A 10 -0.33 33.51 51.61
CA GLY A 10 0.33 32.30 52.06
C GLY A 10 1.13 31.56 50.99
N ARG A 11 2.16 30.88 51.49
CA ARG A 11 2.68 29.55 51.12
C ARG A 11 2.39 29.09 49.68
N GLN A 12 3.42 29.17 48.83
CA GLN A 12 3.52 28.28 47.67
C GLN A 12 3.95 26.89 48.14
N SER A 13 2.97 26.01 48.27
CA SER A 13 3.12 24.55 48.19
C SER A 13 2.18 24.10 47.08
N ARG A 14 2.71 23.60 45.97
CA ARG A 14 1.93 23.07 44.84
C ARG A 14 2.60 21.81 44.27
N LEU A 15 2.57 20.75 45.05
CA LEU A 15 2.43 19.40 44.47
C LEU A 15 0.97 19.22 44.04
N SER A 16 0.76 18.52 42.93
CA SER A 16 -0.51 18.11 42.29
C SER A 16 -1.27 19.14 41.44
N GLN A 17 -0.96 19.15 40.14
CA GLN A 17 -1.93 19.43 39.08
C GLN A 17 -2.12 18.14 38.28
N TRP A 18 -2.94 17.24 38.83
CA TRP A 18 -3.50 16.12 38.10
C TRP A 18 -4.61 16.66 37.17
N LEU A 19 -4.70 16.10 35.96
CA LEU A 19 -5.81 16.21 34.99
C LEU A 19 -6.05 17.54 34.28
N ARG A 20 -5.66 17.56 33.00
CA ARG A 20 -6.50 17.81 31.81
C ARG A 20 -5.55 17.92 30.62
N GLY A 21 -5.44 16.87 29.82
CA GLY A 21 -6.31 16.70 28.66
C GLY A 21 -5.68 17.49 27.51
N ARG A 22 -5.03 16.86 26.54
CA ARG A 22 -5.70 16.16 25.45
C ARG A 22 -4.63 15.34 24.74
N ARG A 23 -4.72 14.01 24.82
CA ARG A 23 -4.08 13.12 23.84
C ARG A 23 -5.07 13.02 22.68
N PRO A 24 -4.80 13.54 21.48
CA PRO A 24 -5.57 13.15 20.32
C PRO A 24 -4.84 12.00 19.63
N LYS A 25 -5.43 10.80 19.65
CA LYS A 25 -5.31 9.79 18.57
C LYS A 25 -6.47 8.79 18.73
N PRO A 26 -7.06 8.24 17.65
CA PRO A 26 -7.26 8.74 16.29
C PRO A 26 -8.76 8.70 15.90
N ALA A 27 -9.13 9.32 14.77
CA ALA A 27 -10.30 8.93 13.99
C ALA A 27 -10.08 9.36 12.54
N ALA A 28 -9.18 8.66 11.84
CA ALA A 28 -9.35 8.51 10.42
C ALA A 28 -10.48 7.48 10.28
N ASP A 29 -11.67 8.02 9.96
CA ASP A 29 -12.95 7.38 9.69
C ASP A 29 -12.97 5.84 9.60
N GLU A 30 -13.52 5.18 10.62
CA GLU A 30 -13.84 3.73 10.57
C GLU A 30 -14.80 3.41 9.42
N GLY A 31 -15.63 4.36 8.97
CA GLY A 31 -16.51 4.21 7.80
C GLY A 31 -15.77 4.30 6.46
N GLY A 32 -14.63 5.00 6.41
CA GLY A 32 -13.86 5.21 5.19
C GLY A 32 -13.09 3.97 4.76
N ARG A 33 -12.43 3.27 5.70
CA ARG A 33 -11.67 2.06 5.39
C ARG A 33 -12.56 0.95 4.86
N GLU A 34 -13.68 0.67 5.55
CA GLU A 34 -14.62 -0.36 5.12
C GLU A 34 -15.20 -0.04 3.74
N ALA A 35 -15.61 1.21 3.51
CA ALA A 35 -16.11 1.64 2.20
C ALA A 35 -15.08 1.44 1.07
N LEU A 36 -13.80 1.73 1.31
CA LEU A 36 -12.73 1.52 0.32
C LEU A 36 -12.51 0.02 0.01
N LEU A 37 -12.58 -0.85 1.03
CA LEU A 37 -12.48 -2.29 0.83
C LEU A 37 -13.67 -2.84 0.04
N LEU A 38 -14.88 -2.36 0.36
CA LEU A 38 -16.09 -2.74 -0.34
C LEU A 38 -16.08 -2.24 -1.79
N ALA A 39 -15.59 -1.01 -2.05
CA ALA A 39 -15.43 -0.49 -3.40
C ALA A 39 -14.43 -1.33 -4.23
N ALA A 40 -13.32 -1.77 -3.63
CA ALA A 40 -12.38 -2.67 -4.29
C ALA A 40 -13.02 -4.03 -4.63
N ALA A 41 -13.80 -4.60 -3.71
CA ALA A 41 -14.50 -5.86 -3.94
C ALA A 41 -15.64 -5.75 -4.95
N ASP A 42 -16.39 -4.64 -4.94
CA ASP A 42 -17.44 -4.33 -5.93
C ASP A 42 -16.83 -4.15 -7.33
N ALA A 43 -15.57 -3.70 -7.42
CA ALA A 43 -14.77 -3.66 -8.66
C ALA A 43 -14.17 -5.03 -9.06
N GLY A 44 -14.50 -6.09 -8.32
CA GLY A 44 -14.07 -7.46 -8.63
C GLY A 44 -12.71 -7.86 -8.08
N LEU A 45 -12.04 -7.02 -7.27
CA LEU A 45 -10.74 -7.35 -6.68
C LEU A 45 -10.94 -8.30 -5.47
N PRO A 46 -10.50 -9.57 -5.54
CA PRO A 46 -10.69 -10.51 -4.45
C PRO A 46 -9.75 -10.16 -3.29
N LEU A 47 -10.29 -10.03 -2.08
CA LEU A 47 -9.56 -9.54 -0.92
C LEU A 47 -9.29 -10.64 0.10
N ALA A 48 -8.13 -10.58 0.77
CA ALA A 48 -7.83 -11.36 1.96
C ALA A 48 -7.12 -10.51 3.03
N PRO A 49 -7.28 -10.84 4.34
CA PRO A 49 -6.57 -10.14 5.41
C PRO A 49 -5.06 -10.31 5.32
N ALA A 50 -4.35 -9.22 5.57
CA ALA A 50 -2.90 -9.13 5.58
C ALA A 50 -2.38 -8.55 6.89
N ALA A 51 -1.12 -8.88 7.17
CA ALA A 51 -0.40 -8.35 8.31
C ALA A 51 -0.33 -6.82 8.24
N HIS A 52 -0.22 -6.19 9.40
CA HIS A 52 -0.21 -4.73 9.51
C HIS A 52 0.97 -4.26 10.36
N PRO A 53 1.30 -2.95 10.33
CA PRO A 53 2.39 -2.43 11.13
C PRO A 53 2.08 -2.54 12.62
N ALA A 54 3.01 -3.11 13.37
CA ALA A 54 3.02 -3.15 14.83
C ALA A 54 4.05 -2.15 15.38
N PRO A 55 3.93 -1.72 16.65
CA PRO A 55 4.82 -0.72 17.24
C PRO A 55 6.31 -1.03 17.07
N GLY A 56 7.11 0.02 16.77
CA GLY A 56 8.55 -0.10 16.62
C GLY A 56 8.98 -0.80 15.33
N TYR A 57 8.35 -0.46 14.20
CA TYR A 57 8.67 -1.00 12.87
C TYR A 57 8.52 -2.53 12.76
N ARG A 58 7.62 -3.11 13.55
CA ARG A 58 7.39 -4.56 13.59
C ARG A 58 6.22 -4.96 12.69
N CYS A 59 6.16 -6.26 12.41
CA CYS A 59 5.01 -6.87 11.75
C CYS A 59 4.05 -7.43 12.81
N SER A 60 2.74 -7.35 12.56
CA SER A 60 1.71 -7.97 13.41
C SER A 60 1.74 -9.50 13.46
N CYS A 61 2.64 -10.15 12.71
CA CYS A 61 2.83 -11.60 12.75
C CYS A 61 3.80 -12.06 13.86
N ASP A 62 4.39 -11.12 14.62
CA ASP A 62 5.35 -11.35 15.70
C ASP A 62 6.63 -12.11 15.30
N ARG A 63 6.83 -12.40 14.01
CA ARG A 63 8.04 -13.04 13.50
C ARG A 63 9.21 -12.07 13.55
N VAL A 64 10.25 -12.44 14.31
CA VAL A 64 11.55 -11.78 14.26
C VAL A 64 12.15 -11.97 12.87
N GLY A 65 12.54 -10.87 12.21
CA GLY A 65 13.06 -10.92 10.84
C GLY A 65 11.98 -11.28 9.81
N CYS A 66 10.75 -10.79 9.98
CA CYS A 66 9.72 -10.88 8.93
C CYS A 66 10.28 -10.30 7.62
N PRO A 67 10.26 -11.06 6.50
CA PRO A 67 10.86 -10.61 5.24
C PRO A 67 10.05 -9.49 4.58
N THR A 68 8.73 -9.47 4.79
CA THR A 68 7.81 -8.47 4.20
C THR A 68 6.92 -7.86 5.30
N PRO A 69 7.50 -7.06 6.22
CA PRO A 69 6.76 -6.53 7.36
C PRO A 69 5.49 -5.79 6.93
N ALA A 70 4.37 -6.12 7.56
CA ALA A 70 3.04 -5.53 7.32
C ALA A 70 2.49 -5.68 5.89
N ARG A 71 3.03 -6.60 5.07
CA ARG A 71 2.63 -6.77 3.66
C ARG A 71 2.12 -8.16 3.32
N HIS A 72 2.56 -9.17 4.05
CA HIS A 72 2.18 -10.54 3.75
C HIS A 72 0.74 -10.87 4.19
N PRO A 73 0.06 -11.81 3.50
CA PRO A 73 -1.22 -12.37 3.93
C PRO A 73 -1.11 -13.00 5.33
N VAL A 74 -2.20 -12.97 6.10
CA VAL A 74 -2.24 -13.62 7.43
C VAL A 74 -2.27 -15.15 7.31
N SER A 75 -2.96 -15.64 6.28
CA SER A 75 -3.17 -17.07 6.04
C SER A 75 -2.28 -17.56 4.90
N PHE A 76 -1.71 -18.76 5.03
CA PHE A 76 -1.03 -19.44 3.91
C PHE A 76 -2.00 -19.90 2.81
N ALA A 77 -3.29 -19.99 3.12
CA ALA A 77 -4.35 -20.31 2.16
C ALA A 77 -5.00 -19.05 1.57
N TRP A 78 -4.27 -17.93 1.50
CA TRP A 78 -4.82 -16.65 1.08
C TRP A 78 -5.39 -16.69 -0.34
N GLN A 79 -4.81 -17.46 -1.25
CA GLN A 79 -5.29 -17.59 -2.62
C GLN A 79 -6.74 -18.10 -2.65
N THR A 80 -7.03 -19.18 -1.91
CA THR A 80 -8.36 -19.79 -1.87
C THR A 80 -9.33 -19.08 -0.92
N GLN A 81 -8.81 -18.27 0.01
CA GLN A 81 -9.62 -17.48 0.93
C GLN A 81 -9.94 -16.07 0.41
N SER A 82 -9.24 -15.60 -0.63
CA SER A 82 -9.50 -14.29 -1.22
C SER A 82 -10.90 -14.26 -1.83
N THR A 83 -11.66 -13.19 -1.55
CA THR A 83 -13.07 -13.13 -1.91
C THR A 83 -13.54 -11.70 -2.18
N THR A 84 -14.59 -11.56 -2.98
CA THR A 84 -15.34 -10.31 -3.18
C THR A 84 -16.64 -10.28 -2.36
N GLU A 85 -16.91 -11.31 -1.54
CA GLU A 85 -18.14 -11.43 -0.76
C GLU A 85 -18.23 -10.36 0.33
N ARG A 86 -19.15 -9.40 0.13
CA ARG A 86 -19.39 -8.25 1.02
C ARG A 86 -19.47 -8.63 2.49
N ALA A 87 -20.30 -9.62 2.84
CA ALA A 87 -20.52 -10.03 4.22
C ALA A 87 -19.25 -10.59 4.90
N GLN A 88 -18.34 -11.20 4.12
CA GLN A 88 -17.07 -11.69 4.62
C GLN A 88 -16.08 -10.55 4.84
N ILE A 89 -16.06 -9.57 3.94
CA ILE A 89 -15.21 -8.38 4.02
C ILE A 89 -15.61 -7.50 5.20
N GLU A 90 -16.90 -7.19 5.36
CA GLU A 90 -17.44 -6.44 6.50
C GLU A 90 -17.07 -7.11 7.83
N ARG A 91 -17.22 -8.45 7.89
CA ARG A 91 -16.83 -9.24 9.06
C ARG A 91 -15.33 -9.10 9.37
N TRP A 92 -14.46 -9.19 8.37
CA TRP A 92 -13.03 -8.99 8.58
C TRP A 92 -12.70 -7.56 8.99
N ALA A 93 -13.29 -6.56 8.33
CA ALA A 93 -13.06 -5.14 8.63
C ALA A 93 -13.44 -4.81 10.08
N CYS A 94 -14.59 -5.32 10.54
CA CYS A 94 -15.12 -5.13 11.89
C CYS A 94 -14.28 -5.87 12.96
N HIS A 95 -13.96 -7.16 12.76
CA HIS A 95 -13.23 -7.93 13.76
C HIS A 95 -11.71 -7.70 13.74
N GLN A 96 -11.16 -7.16 12.66
CA GLN A 96 -9.74 -6.88 12.49
C GLN A 96 -9.54 -5.43 12.01
N PRO A 97 -9.84 -4.43 12.85
CA PRO A 97 -9.80 -3.01 12.47
C PRO A 97 -8.40 -2.53 12.07
N GLN A 98 -7.36 -3.24 12.49
CA GLN A 98 -5.97 -2.91 12.16
C GLN A 98 -5.43 -3.67 10.95
N ALA A 99 -6.05 -4.76 10.49
CA ALA A 99 -5.50 -5.56 9.41
C ALA A 99 -5.34 -4.73 8.12
N ASN A 100 -4.26 -4.98 7.39
CA ASN A 100 -4.22 -4.60 5.99
C ASN A 100 -5.05 -5.61 5.19
N PHE A 101 -5.26 -5.32 3.91
CA PHE A 101 -5.81 -6.27 2.96
C PHE A 101 -4.89 -6.35 1.76
N ILE A 102 -4.79 -7.55 1.20
CA ILE A 102 -4.19 -7.81 -0.10
C ILE A 102 -5.26 -8.20 -1.10
N THR A 103 -4.95 -8.04 -2.37
CA THR A 103 -5.71 -8.66 -3.44
C THR A 103 -4.88 -9.70 -4.19
N ALA A 104 -5.51 -10.84 -4.48
CA ALA A 104 -4.89 -11.94 -5.22
C ALA A 104 -4.90 -11.64 -6.73
N THR A 105 -3.72 -11.63 -7.36
CA THR A 105 -3.55 -11.34 -8.79
C THR A 105 -3.50 -12.61 -9.64
N GLY A 106 -3.64 -12.45 -10.97
CA GLY A 106 -3.58 -13.54 -11.96
C GLY A 106 -4.75 -14.50 -11.94
N MET A 107 -5.90 -14.05 -11.41
CA MET A 107 -7.20 -14.74 -11.54
C MET A 107 -8.20 -13.88 -12.31
N VAL A 108 -8.34 -12.62 -11.91
CA VAL A 108 -9.29 -11.66 -12.52
C VAL A 108 -8.61 -10.37 -12.96
N HIS A 109 -7.49 -10.03 -12.32
CA HIS A 109 -6.73 -8.82 -12.57
C HIS A 109 -5.25 -9.10 -12.31
N ASP A 110 -4.40 -8.31 -12.93
CA ASP A 110 -2.97 -8.24 -12.64
C ASP A 110 -2.60 -6.83 -12.17
N VAL A 111 -1.38 -6.68 -11.66
CA VAL A 111 -0.84 -5.38 -11.26
C VAL A 111 0.54 -5.16 -11.85
N LEU A 112 0.71 -4.06 -12.59
CA LEU A 112 2.00 -3.54 -13.03
C LEU A 112 2.53 -2.59 -11.95
N ASP A 113 3.62 -2.99 -11.29
CA ASP A 113 4.29 -2.25 -10.21
C ASP A 113 5.57 -1.60 -10.74
N VAL A 114 5.65 -0.27 -10.67
CA VAL A 114 6.77 0.54 -11.19
C VAL A 114 7.32 1.52 -10.14
N PRO A 115 8.56 2.02 -10.29
CA PRO A 115 9.05 3.12 -9.47
C PRO A 115 8.14 4.35 -9.55
N LEU A 116 7.96 5.05 -8.43
CA LEU A 116 6.97 6.12 -8.30
C LEU A 116 7.11 7.22 -9.36
N ASP A 117 8.32 7.74 -9.55
CA ASP A 117 8.54 8.84 -10.48
C ASP A 117 8.23 8.42 -11.94
N ALA A 118 8.68 7.22 -12.33
CA ALA A 118 8.36 6.63 -13.63
C ALA A 118 6.86 6.37 -13.81
N GLY A 119 6.19 5.88 -12.77
CA GLY A 119 4.75 5.68 -12.78
C GLY A 119 3.97 6.99 -12.95
N ARG A 120 4.39 8.06 -12.27
CA ARG A 120 3.76 9.38 -12.40
C ARG A 120 3.95 9.97 -13.79
N GLU A 121 5.15 9.89 -14.35
CA GLU A 121 5.41 10.31 -15.74
C GLU A 121 4.53 9.51 -16.71
N ALA A 122 4.52 8.18 -16.59
CA ALA A 122 3.73 7.29 -17.44
C ALA A 122 2.24 7.61 -17.35
N LEU A 123 1.70 7.81 -16.14
CA LEU A 123 0.30 8.13 -15.93
C LEU A 123 -0.10 9.43 -16.64
N THR A 124 0.71 10.48 -16.51
CA THR A 124 0.47 11.75 -17.23
C THR A 124 0.44 11.52 -18.74
N ARG A 125 1.43 10.80 -19.29
CA ARG A 125 1.53 10.55 -20.73
C ARG A 125 0.38 9.70 -21.27
N LEU A 126 -0.04 8.68 -20.52
CA LEU A 126 -1.19 7.83 -20.86
C LEU A 126 -2.48 8.66 -20.93
N LEU A 127 -2.71 9.51 -19.93
CA LEU A 127 -3.89 10.39 -19.88
C LEU A 127 -3.88 11.43 -21.01
N ASP A 128 -2.73 12.04 -21.29
CA ASP A 128 -2.56 13.01 -22.38
C ASP A 128 -2.78 12.36 -23.76
N ALA A 129 -2.40 11.09 -23.91
CA ALA A 129 -2.63 10.30 -25.11
C ALA A 129 -4.06 9.74 -25.23
N GLY A 130 -4.91 9.92 -24.21
CA GLY A 130 -6.27 9.38 -24.19
C GLY A 130 -6.34 7.86 -24.08
N VAL A 131 -5.28 7.21 -23.59
CA VAL A 131 -5.26 5.77 -23.34
C VAL A 131 -6.13 5.48 -22.11
N GLU A 132 -6.95 4.43 -22.19
CA GLU A 132 -7.73 3.99 -21.05
C GLU A 132 -6.80 3.46 -19.95
N VAL A 133 -6.94 4.03 -18.75
CA VAL A 133 -6.16 3.65 -17.59
C VAL A 133 -7.15 3.34 -16.46
N GLY A 134 -6.91 2.23 -15.77
CA GLY A 134 -7.77 1.73 -14.72
C GLY A 134 -7.48 2.32 -13.34
N PRO A 135 -7.75 1.55 -12.28
CA PRO A 135 -7.36 1.90 -10.92
C PRO A 135 -5.84 2.02 -10.81
N VAL A 136 -5.38 3.03 -10.07
CA VAL A 136 -3.96 3.27 -9.84
C VAL A 136 -3.76 3.63 -8.38
N ALA A 137 -2.87 2.91 -7.70
CA ALA A 137 -2.49 3.20 -6.33
C ALA A 137 -1.05 3.68 -6.24
N GLU A 138 -0.80 4.61 -5.33
CA GLU A 138 0.53 5.01 -4.91
C GLU A 138 0.84 4.37 -3.56
N SER A 139 2.05 3.87 -3.42
CA SER A 139 2.59 3.34 -2.18
C SER A 139 3.71 4.26 -1.70
N ASP A 140 3.62 4.72 -0.46
CA ASP A 140 4.59 5.66 0.14
C ASP A 140 6.00 5.06 0.32
N ASP A 141 6.28 3.88 -0.23
CA ASP A 141 7.60 3.26 -0.43
C ASP A 141 8.20 3.47 -1.81
N GLY A 142 7.67 4.43 -2.57
CA GLY A 142 8.25 4.85 -3.84
C GLY A 142 7.83 3.94 -4.99
N ARG A 143 6.63 3.36 -4.91
CA ARG A 143 6.05 2.49 -5.94
C ARG A 143 4.67 2.96 -6.37
N MET A 144 4.33 2.69 -7.62
CA MET A 144 3.02 2.98 -8.20
C MET A 144 2.47 1.72 -8.86
N LEU A 145 1.22 1.40 -8.55
CA LEU A 145 0.55 0.14 -8.88
C LEU A 145 -0.57 0.41 -9.89
N PHE A 146 -0.48 -0.14 -11.09
CA PHE A 146 -1.48 -0.04 -12.14
C PHE A 146 -2.26 -1.35 -12.22
N PHE A 147 -3.56 -1.30 -11.95
CA PHE A 147 -4.43 -2.47 -11.96
C PHE A 147 -4.98 -2.67 -13.37
N THR A 148 -4.84 -3.88 -13.89
CA THR A 148 -5.20 -4.24 -15.28
C THR A 148 -5.99 -5.54 -15.30
N LEU A 149 -6.57 -5.88 -16.45
CA LEU A 149 -7.03 -7.24 -16.68
C LEU A 149 -5.83 -8.19 -16.56
N THR A 150 -6.12 -9.45 -16.23
CA THR A 150 -5.12 -10.51 -16.26
C THR A 150 -4.56 -10.69 -17.67
N ARG A 151 -3.27 -10.97 -17.80
CA ARG A 151 -2.72 -11.43 -19.09
C ARG A 151 -3.14 -12.87 -19.38
N GLY A 152 -3.52 -13.14 -20.62
CA GLY A 152 -3.94 -14.47 -21.09
C GLY A 152 -5.29 -14.92 -20.53
N THR A 153 -5.60 -16.21 -20.70
CA THR A 153 -6.83 -16.85 -20.21
C THR A 153 -6.50 -17.67 -18.96
N PRO A 154 -6.79 -17.22 -17.72
CA PRO A 154 -6.35 -17.90 -16.50
C PRO A 154 -6.91 -19.31 -16.31
N GLU A 155 -8.04 -19.60 -16.97
CA GLU A 155 -8.71 -20.91 -16.99
C GLU A 155 -8.05 -21.90 -17.97
N ASP A 156 -7.24 -21.41 -18.89
CA ASP A 156 -6.50 -22.23 -19.85
C ASP A 156 -5.03 -22.33 -19.42
N GLU A 157 -4.66 -23.45 -18.80
CA GLU A 157 -3.28 -23.69 -18.37
C GLU A 157 -2.29 -23.74 -19.54
N ASP A 158 -2.75 -24.08 -20.76
CA ASP A 158 -1.91 -24.18 -21.95
C ASP A 158 -1.60 -22.80 -22.56
N GLU A 159 -2.39 -21.78 -22.22
CA GLU A 159 -2.15 -20.38 -22.57
C GLU A 159 -1.33 -19.64 -21.50
N TRP A 160 -0.97 -20.28 -20.40
CA TRP A 160 -0.13 -19.65 -19.38
C TRP A 160 1.36 -19.84 -19.68
N TRP A 161 2.12 -18.74 -19.66
CA TRP A 161 3.58 -18.75 -19.77
C TRP A 161 4.24 -17.80 -18.77
N PRO A 162 5.36 -18.20 -18.14
CA PRO A 162 6.15 -17.31 -17.30
C PRO A 162 6.77 -16.18 -18.14
N CYS A 163 6.84 -14.97 -17.56
CA CYS A 163 7.47 -13.80 -18.15
C CYS A 163 8.60 -13.31 -17.22
N GLU A 164 9.67 -12.74 -17.78
CA GLU A 164 10.79 -12.17 -16.99
C GLU A 164 10.35 -11.03 -16.06
N LEU A 165 9.17 -10.46 -16.29
CA LEU A 165 8.57 -9.42 -15.45
C LEU A 165 7.73 -9.99 -14.31
N ASP A 166 7.42 -11.29 -14.30
CA ASP A 166 6.63 -11.91 -13.23
C ASP A 166 7.34 -11.76 -11.88
N CYS A 167 6.66 -11.15 -10.92
CA CYS A 167 7.23 -10.88 -9.60
C CYS A 167 6.32 -11.40 -8.48
N HIS A 168 6.96 -11.97 -7.46
CA HIS A 168 6.34 -12.29 -6.19
C HIS A 168 6.87 -11.33 -5.11
N PRO A 169 6.07 -10.99 -4.08
CA PRO A 169 6.53 -10.13 -2.98
C PRO A 169 7.79 -10.63 -2.26
N GLU A 170 8.13 -11.91 -2.42
CA GLU A 170 9.31 -12.57 -1.87
C GLU A 170 10.59 -12.35 -2.70
N THR A 171 10.46 -11.94 -3.97
CA THR A 171 11.56 -11.72 -4.92
C THR A 171 11.65 -10.26 -5.40
N MET A 172 11.03 -9.32 -4.68
CA MET A 172 10.95 -7.91 -5.08
C MET A 172 12.34 -7.28 -5.33
N ASP A 173 13.34 -7.65 -4.55
CA ASP A 173 14.71 -7.11 -4.65
C ASP A 173 15.41 -7.50 -5.96
N GLU A 174 14.92 -8.52 -6.68
CA GLU A 174 15.49 -9.00 -7.95
C GLU A 174 15.07 -8.13 -9.15
N HIS A 175 14.01 -7.31 -9.00
CA HIS A 175 13.43 -6.50 -10.07
C HIS A 175 13.18 -5.06 -9.60
N PRO A 176 14.20 -4.17 -9.57
CA PRO A 176 14.03 -2.78 -9.10
C PRO A 176 13.20 -1.90 -10.06
N GLY A 177 13.09 -2.30 -11.32
CA GLY A 177 12.32 -1.59 -12.35
C GLY A 177 10.84 -1.94 -12.32
N LEU A 178 10.29 -2.24 -13.50
CA LEU A 178 8.92 -2.71 -13.68
C LEU A 178 8.78 -4.15 -13.21
N ARG A 179 7.70 -4.43 -12.48
CA ARG A 179 7.29 -5.75 -12.01
C ARG A 179 5.86 -6.01 -12.46
N TRP A 180 5.54 -7.27 -12.70
CA TRP A 180 4.20 -7.72 -13.05
C TRP A 180 3.72 -8.76 -12.03
N HIS A 181 2.80 -8.36 -11.18
CA HIS A 181 2.14 -9.25 -10.24
C HIS A 181 1.01 -9.98 -10.97
N CYS A 182 1.30 -11.22 -11.38
CA CYS A 182 0.37 -12.11 -12.09
C CYS A 182 -0.08 -13.28 -11.19
N ARG A 183 -0.21 -14.48 -11.77
CA ARG A 183 -0.65 -15.71 -11.10
C ARG A 183 0.19 -16.03 -9.87
N GLY A 184 -0.48 -16.30 -8.75
CA GLY A 184 0.18 -16.64 -7.49
C GLY A 184 0.87 -15.47 -6.79
N SER A 185 0.62 -14.23 -7.24
CA SER A 185 1.12 -13.02 -6.61
C SER A 185 -0.01 -12.25 -5.91
N TYR A 186 0.36 -11.19 -5.20
CA TYR A 186 -0.57 -10.31 -4.50
C TYR A 186 0.06 -8.93 -4.29
N VAL A 187 -0.80 -7.93 -4.12
CA VAL A 187 -0.40 -6.58 -3.69
C VAL A 187 -1.28 -6.08 -2.55
N LEU A 188 -0.78 -5.11 -1.80
CA LEU A 188 -1.58 -4.41 -0.79
C LEU A 188 -2.67 -3.56 -1.46
N VAL A 189 -3.86 -3.53 -0.85
CA VAL A 189 -5.00 -2.71 -1.30
C VAL A 189 -5.14 -1.49 -0.39
N PRO A 190 -5.30 -0.27 -0.96
CA PRO A 190 -5.62 0.91 -0.16
C PRO A 190 -6.83 0.73 0.77
N PRO A 191 -6.81 1.25 2.02
CA PRO A 191 -5.79 2.12 2.62
C PRO A 191 -4.77 1.33 3.47
N ALA A 192 -4.08 0.34 2.91
CA ALA A 192 -3.08 -0.44 3.64
C ALA A 192 -1.98 0.44 4.25
N ARG A 193 -1.57 0.13 5.49
CA ARG A 193 -0.51 0.87 6.20
C ARG A 193 0.84 0.19 6.03
N LEU A 194 1.88 0.99 5.82
CA LEU A 194 3.25 0.53 5.65
C LEU A 194 4.03 0.64 6.98
N PRO A 195 5.08 -0.17 7.18
CA PRO A 195 6.00 0.01 8.32
C PRO A 195 6.67 1.39 8.25
N GLY A 196 6.79 2.07 9.38
CA GLY A 196 7.33 3.43 9.43
C GLY A 196 6.81 4.22 10.62
N ASP A 197 7.49 5.30 11.00
CA ASP A 197 6.96 6.29 11.96
C ASP A 197 6.09 7.37 11.27
N ASP A 198 6.11 7.46 9.94
CA ASP A 198 5.52 8.56 9.16
C ASP A 198 4.07 8.30 8.67
N ASP A 199 3.31 7.44 9.36
CA ASP A 199 1.92 7.06 8.98
C ASP A 199 1.78 6.67 7.48
N ARG A 200 2.85 6.12 6.89
CA ARG A 200 2.95 5.72 5.48
C ARG A 200 1.89 4.70 5.09
N SER A 201 1.38 4.80 3.87
CA SER A 201 0.25 4.01 3.40
C SER A 201 0.31 3.73 1.89
N VAL A 202 -0.60 2.88 1.44
CA VAL A 202 -0.98 2.71 0.05
C VAL A 202 -2.31 3.40 -0.15
N HIS A 203 -2.42 4.29 -1.13
CA HIS A 203 -3.61 5.10 -1.37
C HIS A 203 -3.96 5.14 -2.86
N TRP A 204 -5.26 5.26 -3.17
CA TRP A 204 -5.72 5.39 -4.55
C TRP A 204 -5.37 6.78 -5.11
N VAL A 205 -4.68 6.81 -6.25
CA VAL A 205 -4.54 7.99 -7.12
C VAL A 205 -5.71 8.03 -8.10
N ARG A 206 -6.11 6.86 -8.59
CA ARG A 206 -7.33 6.61 -9.35
C ARG A 206 -8.06 5.43 -8.73
N GLY A 207 -9.32 5.62 -8.38
CA GLY A 207 -10.06 4.64 -7.58
C GLY A 207 -10.49 3.38 -8.34
N PRO A 208 -10.98 2.36 -7.62
CA PRO A 208 -11.42 1.08 -8.17
C PRO A 208 -12.67 1.19 -9.06
N GLU A 209 -13.36 2.34 -9.08
CA GLU A 209 -14.47 2.62 -9.98
C GLU A 209 -14.08 2.70 -11.47
N HIS A 210 -12.79 2.81 -11.78
CA HIS A 210 -12.30 2.75 -13.16
C HIS A 210 -12.20 1.30 -13.65
N PRO A 211 -12.63 1.01 -14.89
CA PRO A 211 -12.52 -0.33 -15.46
C PRO A 211 -11.05 -0.76 -15.59
N LEU A 212 -10.81 -2.07 -15.52
CA LEU A 212 -9.48 -2.65 -15.72
C LEU A 212 -9.15 -2.63 -17.22
N PRO A 213 -8.07 -1.95 -17.67
CA PRO A 213 -7.65 -1.95 -19.06
C PRO A 213 -6.89 -3.24 -19.42
N ASP A 214 -6.73 -3.50 -20.72
CA ASP A 214 -5.76 -4.49 -21.21
C ASP A 214 -4.35 -4.07 -20.79
N PRO A 215 -3.57 -4.91 -20.09
CA PRO A 215 -2.22 -4.58 -19.66
C PRO A 215 -1.29 -4.16 -20.81
N LEU A 216 -1.45 -4.75 -22.00
CA LEU A 216 -0.58 -4.46 -23.14
C LEU A 216 -0.69 -2.99 -23.59
N SER A 217 -1.83 -2.35 -23.36
CA SER A 217 -2.03 -0.93 -23.67
C SER A 217 -1.16 0.01 -22.81
N LEU A 218 -0.72 -0.45 -21.63
CA LEU A 218 0.07 0.34 -20.68
C LEU A 218 1.57 0.04 -20.76
N LEU A 219 1.93 -1.20 -21.16
CA LEU A 219 3.30 -1.71 -21.06
C LEU A 219 4.33 -0.83 -21.76
N GLU A 220 4.04 -0.32 -22.96
CA GLU A 220 4.97 0.53 -23.70
C GLU A 220 5.29 1.81 -22.92
N TYR A 221 4.27 2.51 -22.43
CA TYR A 221 4.43 3.76 -21.66
C TYR A 221 5.19 3.53 -20.35
N LEU A 222 4.86 2.45 -19.64
CA LEU A 222 5.48 2.13 -18.35
C LEU A 222 6.94 1.71 -18.53
N THR A 223 7.24 0.91 -19.55
CA THR A 223 8.61 0.45 -19.84
C THR A 223 9.49 1.61 -20.28
N ASP A 224 9.00 2.45 -21.18
CA ASP A 224 9.71 3.63 -21.68
C ASP A 224 9.98 4.65 -20.57
N SER A 225 9.00 4.92 -19.69
CA SER A 225 9.20 5.81 -18.54
C SER A 225 10.18 5.20 -17.53
N CYS A 226 10.09 3.90 -17.23
CA CYS A 226 11.08 3.21 -16.38
C CYS A 226 12.50 3.33 -16.94
N ALA A 227 12.67 3.16 -18.25
CA ALA A 227 13.99 3.26 -18.90
C ALA A 227 14.59 4.67 -18.79
N ARG A 228 13.79 5.74 -18.92
CA ARG A 228 14.27 7.11 -18.74
C ARG A 228 14.78 7.39 -17.33
N HIS A 229 14.06 6.93 -16.32
CA HIS A 229 14.45 7.15 -14.92
C HIS A 229 15.64 6.30 -14.47
N ILE A 230 15.92 5.17 -15.12
CA ILE A 230 17.17 4.41 -14.89
C ILE A 230 18.37 5.21 -15.44
N GLY A 231 18.22 5.86 -16.60
CA GLY A 231 19.26 6.70 -17.20
C GLY A 231 19.59 7.93 -16.35
N GLU A 232 18.57 8.59 -15.78
CA GLU A 232 18.74 9.81 -14.98
C GLU A 232 19.35 9.56 -13.59
N GLN A 233 19.04 8.44 -12.94
CA GLN A 233 19.67 8.05 -11.67
C GLN A 233 21.16 7.72 -11.82
N SER A 234 21.57 7.27 -13.02
CA SER A 234 22.97 6.97 -13.35
C SER A 234 23.82 8.23 -13.52
N ASP A 235 23.19 9.37 -13.85
CA ASP A 235 23.85 10.66 -14.09
C ASP A 235 23.96 11.56 -12.84
N HIS A 236 23.48 11.10 -11.67
CA HIS A 236 23.81 11.73 -10.39
C HIS A 236 25.08 11.10 -9.80
N PRO A 237 26.25 11.78 -9.79
CA PRO A 237 27.45 11.26 -9.16
C PRO A 237 27.29 11.33 -7.64
N GLY A 238 26.58 10.35 -7.08
CA GLY A 238 26.45 10.11 -5.66
C GLY A 238 27.77 9.63 -5.07
N THR A 239 28.63 10.58 -4.70
CA THR A 239 29.69 10.52 -3.70
C THR A 239 30.32 9.13 -3.45
N ALA A 240 31.32 8.78 -4.27
CA ALA A 240 32.22 7.67 -3.97
C ALA A 240 32.99 7.96 -2.67
N TRP A 241 32.65 7.24 -1.59
CA TRP A 241 33.40 7.26 -0.33
C TRP A 241 34.50 6.17 -0.36
N PRO A 242 35.71 6.39 0.20
CA PRO A 242 36.92 5.75 -0.30
C PRO A 242 37.20 4.38 0.33
N LEU A 243 37.75 3.47 -0.47
CA LEU A 243 38.35 2.22 -0.01
C LEU A 243 39.70 2.52 0.67
N ARG A 244 39.79 2.19 1.96
CA ARG A 244 41.03 1.85 2.67
C ARG A 244 40.92 0.34 2.97
N ARG A 245 41.90 -0.54 2.79
CA ARG A 245 43.35 -0.49 2.58
C ARG A 245 43.74 -1.60 1.60
#